data_AF-R7KNP6-F1
#
_entry.id   AF-R7KNP6-F1
#
_cell.length_a   1.000
_cell.length_b   1.000
_cell.length_c   1.000
_cell.angle_alpha   90.00
_cell.angle_beta   90.00
_cell.angle_gamma   90.00
#
_symmetry.space_group_name_H-M   'P 1'
#
loop_
_entity.id
_entity.type
_entity.pdbx_description
1 polymer ?
#
loop_
_entity_poly.entity_id
_entity_poly.type
_entity_poly.pdbx_seq_one_letter_code
_entity_poly.pdbx_strand_id
1 'polypeptide(L)' 'MDNSKNAIPRWEKPDGSPVSCTEKVMVLNENYEELRSMIKDALEDALVLGCSEKQVRESFHALIDEIQSDIKECQHNP' A
#
# COMPACT_ATOMS: atom_id res chain seq x y z
N MET A 1 -20.72 -11.74 -9.16
CA MET A 1 -19.40 -12.13 -9.70
C MET A 1 -18.69 -10.85 -10.07
N ASP A 2 -17.94 -10.29 -9.14
CA ASP A 2 -16.95 -9.26 -9.42
C ASP A 2 -15.64 -9.82 -8.85
N ASN A 3 -14.77 -10.22 -9.77
CA ASN A 3 -13.48 -10.85 -9.50
C ASN A 3 -12.38 -9.81 -9.70
N SER A 4 -12.59 -8.60 -9.19
CA SER A 4 -11.52 -7.65 -8.93
C SER A 4 -10.72 -8.19 -7.74
N LYS A 5 -9.97 -9.27 -8.00
CA LYS A 5 -8.91 -9.74 -7.10
C LYS A 5 -8.05 -8.51 -6.85
N ASN A 6 -8.04 -8.03 -5.61
CA ASN A 6 -7.06 -7.06 -5.13
C ASN A 6 -5.69 -7.75 -5.29
N ALA A 7 -5.12 -7.66 -6.48
CA ALA A 7 -3.88 -8.33 -6.81
C ALA A 7 -2.77 -7.57 -6.11
N ILE A 8 -1.90 -8.32 -5.43
CA ILE A 8 -0.66 -7.78 -4.90
C ILE A 8 0.06 -7.04 -6.05
N PRO A 9 0.55 -5.82 -5.82
CA PRO A 9 1.19 -5.04 -6.86
C PRO A 9 2.48 -5.72 -7.33
N ARG A 10 2.86 -5.44 -8.57
CA ARG A 10 4.21 -5.75 -9.06
C ARG A 10 5.16 -4.70 -8.49
N TRP A 11 6.14 -5.13 -7.72
CA TRP A 11 7.15 -4.24 -7.14
C TRP A 11 8.21 -3.88 -8.17
N GLU A 12 8.44 -2.59 -8.36
CA GLU A 12 9.35 -2.05 -9.37
C GLU A 12 10.47 -1.23 -8.72
N LYS A 13 11.62 -1.22 -9.38
CA LYS A 13 12.75 -0.36 -9.08
C LYS A 13 12.56 1.00 -9.75
N PRO A 14 13.40 2.01 -9.44
CA PRO A 14 13.28 3.35 -10.04
C PRO A 14 13.44 3.36 -11.57
N ASP A 15 14.13 2.37 -12.13
CA ASP A 15 14.29 2.18 -13.58
C ASP A 15 13.10 1.46 -14.25
N GLY A 16 12.04 1.14 -13.51
CA GLY A 16 10.86 0.40 -13.99
C GLY A 16 11.09 -1.12 -14.11
N SER A 17 12.29 -1.62 -13.83
CA SER A 17 12.56 -3.06 -13.79
C SER A 17 11.94 -3.69 -12.54
N PRO A 18 11.50 -4.96 -12.59
CA PRO A 18 10.91 -5.60 -11.41
C PRO A 18 11.96 -5.84 -10.33
N VAL A 19 11.54 -5.83 -9.07
CA VAL A 19 12.31 -6.40 -7.97
C VAL A 19 12.41 -7.91 -8.20
N SER A 20 13.61 -8.41 -8.49
CA SER A 20 13.82 -9.80 -8.93
C SER A 20 14.20 -10.78 -7.82
N CYS A 21 14.56 -10.28 -6.65
CA CYS A 21 14.92 -11.12 -5.50
C CYS A 21 13.66 -11.64 -4.83
N THR A 22 13.48 -12.96 -4.85
CA THR A 22 12.28 -13.63 -4.31
C THR A 22 12.04 -13.28 -2.85
N GLU A 23 13.08 -13.26 -2.02
CA GLU A 23 12.97 -12.93 -0.60
C GLU A 23 12.45 -11.51 -0.38
N LYS A 24 12.92 -10.54 -1.17
CA LYS A 24 12.43 -9.15 -1.09
C LYS A 24 10.96 -9.07 -1.50
N VAL A 25 10.57 -9.78 -2.57
CA VAL A 25 9.18 -9.80 -3.03
C VAL A 25 8.27 -10.43 -1.98
N MET A 26 8.70 -11.51 -1.32
CA MET A 26 7.92 -12.13 -0.23
C MET A 26 7.64 -11.14 0.89
N VAL A 27 8.68 -10.45 1.39
CA VAL A 27 8.53 -9.44 2.44
C VAL A 27 7.59 -8.30 2.01
N LEU A 28 7.72 -7.80 0.78
CA LEU A 28 6.85 -6.73 0.29
C LEU A 28 5.38 -7.19 0.18
N ASN A 29 5.14 -8.44 -0.21
CA ASN A 29 3.81 -9.03 -0.28
C ASN A 29 3.18 -9.20 1.11
N GLU A 30 3.96 -9.67 2.09
CA GLU A 30 3.53 -9.78 3.49
C GLU A 30 3.15 -8.40 4.04
N ASN A 31 4.02 -7.40 3.88
CA ASN A 31 3.74 -6.02 4.29
C ASN A 31 2.46 -5.46 3.65
N TYR A 32 2.22 -5.76 2.37
CA TYR A 32 1.04 -5.27 1.65
C TYR A 32 -0.26 -5.88 2.19
N GLU A 33 -0.28 -7.18 2.46
CA GLU A 33 -1.46 -7.84 3.01
C GLU A 33 -1.70 -7.44 4.48
N GLU A 34 -0.64 -7.25 5.27
CA GLU A 34 -0.75 -6.70 6.63
C GLU A 34 -1.35 -5.31 6.62
N LEU A 35 -0.82 -4.40 5.80
CA LEU A 35 -1.35 -3.05 5.66
C LEU A 35 -2.81 -3.05 5.19
N ARG A 36 -3.16 -3.93 4.25
CA ARG A 36 -4.54 -4.08 3.78
C ARG A 36 -5.49 -4.48 4.91
N SER A 37 -5.09 -5.43 5.76
CA SER A 37 -5.89 -5.81 6.92
C SER A 37 -6.06 -4.64 7.88
N MET A 38 -4.97 -3.94 8.21
CA MET A 38 -5.01 -2.78 9.12
C MET A 38 -5.89 -1.65 8.60
N ILE A 39 -5.81 -1.30 7.31
CA ILE A 39 -6.65 -0.26 6.71
C ILE A 39 -8.12 -0.69 6.71
N LYS A 40 -8.40 -1.98 6.47
CA LYS A 40 -9.77 -2.51 6.52
C LYS A 40 -10.35 -2.37 7.92
N ASP A 41 -9.63 -2.81 8.95
CA ASP A 41 -10.08 -2.72 10.33
C ASP A 41 -10.31 -1.26 10.74
N ALA A 42 -9.38 -0.35 10.39
CA ALA A 42 -9.53 1.08 10.65
C ALA A 42 -10.73 1.71 9.90
N LEU A 43 -11.02 1.26 8.68
CA LEU A 43 -12.19 1.72 7.93
C LEU A 43 -13.48 1.22 8.58
N GLU A 44 -13.55 -0.06 8.96
CA GLU A 44 -14.71 -0.65 9.62
C GLU A 44 -15.01 0.04 10.95
N ASP A 45 -13.98 0.31 11.76
CA ASP A 45 -14.12 1.07 13.01
C ASP A 45 -14.69 2.47 12.77
N ALA A 46 -14.18 3.20 11.78
CA ALA A 46 -14.70 4.54 11.45
C ALA A 46 -16.18 4.49 11.01
N LEU A 47 -16.58 3.46 10.24
CA LEU A 47 -17.97 3.28 9.84
C LEU A 47 -18.87 2.93 11.02
N VAL A 48 -18.42 2.06 11.93
CA VAL A 48 -19.14 1.72 13.16
C VAL A 48 -19.38 2.97 14.02
N LEU A 49 -18.45 3.91 14.02
CA LEU A 49 -18.56 5.20 14.72
C LEU A 49 -19.38 6.26 13.95
N GLY A 50 -19.91 5.94 12.77
CA GLY A 50 -20.80 6.80 12.00
C GLY A 50 -20.11 7.78 11.04
N CYS A 51 -18.83 7.57 10.73
CA CYS A 51 -18.13 8.37 9.72
C CYS A 51 -18.62 8.06 8.29
N SER A 52 -18.45 9.02 7.38
CA SER A 52 -18.69 8.79 5.95
C SER A 52 -17.54 8.00 5.34
N GLU A 53 -17.84 6.85 4.71
CA GLU A 53 -16.83 6.02 4.04
C GLU A 53 -15.96 6.81 3.06
N LYS A 54 -16.59 7.69 2.27
CA LYS A 54 -15.89 8.53 1.29
C LYS A 54 -14.85 9.42 1.98
N GLN A 55 -15.23 10.11 3.04
CA GLN A 55 -14.35 11.01 3.76
C GLN A 55 -13.22 10.26 4.47
N VAL A 56 -13.48 9.07 5.01
CA VAL A 56 -12.44 8.22 5.63
C VAL A 56 -11.43 7.76 4.58
N ARG A 57 -11.89 7.30 3.41
CA ARG A 57 -11.00 6.91 2.30
C ARG A 57 -10.14 8.06 1.82
N GLU A 58 -10.72 9.23 1.59
CA GLU A 58 -9.99 10.45 1.22
C GLU A 58 -8.92 10.80 2.26
N SER A 59 -9.25 10.66 3.55
CA SER A 59 -8.31 10.93 4.64
C SER A 59 -7.16 9.91 4.69
N PHE A 60 -7.44 8.62 4.45
CA PHE A 60 -6.40 7.59 4.39
C PHE A 60 -5.48 7.76 3.19
N HIS A 61 -6.02 8.15 2.03
CA HIS A 61 -5.19 8.50 0.87
C HIS A 61 -4.27 9.68 1.17
N ALA A 62 -4.81 10.77 1.74
CA ALA A 62 -4.01 11.93 2.12
C ALA A 62 -2.91 11.58 3.15
N LEU A 63 -3.21 10.71 4.12
CA LEU A 63 -2.23 10.24 5.09
C LEU A 63 -1.08 9.48 4.42
N ILE A 64 -1.37 8.59 3.47
CA ILE A 64 -0.33 7.86 2.72
C ILE A 64 0.57 8.84 1.95
N ASP A 65 0.00 9.87 1.35
CA ASP A 65 0.75 10.89 0.59
C ASP A 65 1.61 11.81 1.49
N GLU A 66 1.21 12.01 2.75
CA GLU A 66 1.93 12.86 3.72
C GLU A 66 3.15 12.16 4.34
N ILE A 67 3.11 10.83 4.50
CA ILE A 67 4.16 10.06 5.17
C ILE A 67 5.49 10.18 4.42
N GLN A 68 6.54 10.59 5.14
CA GLN A 68 7.90 10.71 4.58
C GLN A 68 8.75 9.49 4.91
N SER A 69 9.52 9.01 3.92
CA SER A 69 10.53 7.98 4.11
C SER A 69 11.90 8.59 4.43
N ASP A 70 12.56 8.05 5.45
CA ASP A 70 13.97 8.34 5.76
C ASP A 70 14.93 7.71 4.75
N ILE A 71 14.48 6.67 4.04
CA ILE A 71 15.24 5.97 2.99
C ILE A 71 15.02 6.70 1.67
N LYS A 72 16.10 7.17 1.04
CA LYS A 72 16.06 7.81 -0.27
C LYS A 72 16.09 6.76 -1.39
N GLU A 73 15.33 7.03 -2.44
CA GLU A 73 15.40 6.27 -3.67
C GLU A 73 16.79 6.49 -4.33
N CYS A 74 17.65 5.48 -4.30
CA CYS A 74 18.95 5.55 -4.99
C CYS A 74 18.72 5.45 -6.50
N GLN A 75 18.71 6.59 -7.19
CA GLN A 75 18.82 6.65 -8.64
C GLN A 75 20.26 6.26 -9.04
N HIS A 76 20.46 5.03 -9.51
CA HIS A 76 21.71 4.67 -10.17
C HIS A 76 21.68 5.20 -11.60
N ASN A 77 22.12 6.44 -11.81
CA ASN A 77 22.41 6.94 -13.14
C ASN A 77 23.79 6.39 -13.58
N PRO A 78 23.92 5.82 -14.79
CA PRO A 78 25.16 5.16 -15.24
C PRO A 78 26.38 6.09 -15.31
#